data_AF-A0A1Y1VBD6-F1
#
_entry.id   AF-A0A1Y1VBD6-F1
#
_cell.length_a   1.000
_cell.length_b   1.000
_cell.length_c   1.000
_cell.angle_alpha   90.00
_cell.angle_beta   90.00
_cell.angle_gamma   90.00
#
_symmetry.space_group_name_H-M   'P 1'
#
loop_
_entity.id
_entity.type
_entity.pdbx_description
1 polymer ?
#
loop_
_entity_poly.entity_id
_entity_poly.type
_entity_poly.pdbx_seq_one_letter_code
_entity_poly.pdbx_strand_id
1 'polypeptide(L)'
;METFYGIIETTNDALLLFEASHLGIVQKVRRRLHEKERKELRSGSCYIFSESESGIKRWTDGRLWSPSRILGNFLIYREVEKKISKKNLKATDKLFEGIPSKLTAKGSKGAYVFKEKGLLKKTISAIMNNQQHHLVCYVCNL
;
A
#
# COMPACT_ATOMS: atom_id res chain seq x y z
N MET A 1 -8.43 12.99 -2.93
CA MET A 1 -9.74 12.34 -2.74
C MET A 1 -9.54 11.01 -2.04
N GLU A 2 -9.96 10.92 -0.79
CA GLU A 2 -9.95 9.70 0.04
C GLU A 2 -11.35 9.08 -0.01
N THR A 3 -11.47 7.75 -0.16
CA THR A 3 -12.78 7.07 -0.20
C THR A 3 -13.35 6.88 1.21
N PHE A 4 -12.47 6.57 2.16
CA PHE A 4 -12.82 6.32 3.56
C PHE A 4 -11.63 6.63 4.47
N TYR A 5 -11.90 7.02 5.71
CA TYR A 5 -10.89 7.23 6.75
C TYR A 5 -11.16 6.29 7.93
N GLY A 6 -10.27 5.32 8.14
CA GLY A 6 -10.38 4.34 9.21
C GLY A 6 -9.44 3.15 9.03
N ILE A 7 -9.52 2.19 9.93
CA ILE A 7 -8.67 0.99 9.92
C ILE A 7 -9.46 -0.17 9.30
N ILE A 8 -8.84 -0.86 8.34
CA ILE A 8 -9.38 -2.08 7.72
C ILE A 8 -8.56 -3.25 8.23
N GLU A 9 -9.11 -4.00 9.17
CA GLU A 9 -8.40 -5.10 9.82
C GLU A 9 -8.67 -6.40 9.08
N THR A 10 -9.94 -6.68 8.81
CA THR A 10 -10.43 -7.96 8.31
C THR A 10 -10.87 -7.89 6.84
N THR A 11 -11.06 -9.07 6.23
CA THR A 11 -11.69 -9.16 4.91
C THR A 11 -13.13 -8.65 4.94
N ASN A 12 -13.86 -8.85 6.04
CA ASN A 12 -15.24 -8.39 6.17
C ASN A 12 -15.34 -6.85 6.09
N ASP A 13 -14.43 -6.13 6.75
CA ASP A 13 -14.35 -4.66 6.67
C ASP A 13 -14.17 -4.18 5.22
N ALA A 14 -13.32 -4.87 4.47
CA ALA A 14 -13.09 -4.59 3.06
C ALA A 14 -14.33 -4.86 2.19
N LEU A 15 -15.04 -5.97 2.44
CA LEU A 15 -16.27 -6.31 1.73
C LEU A 15 -17.39 -5.29 2.00
N LEU A 16 -17.56 -4.86 3.25
CA LEU A 16 -18.51 -3.80 3.60
C LEU A 16 -18.20 -2.49 2.86
N LEU A 17 -16.93 -2.12 2.77
CA LEU A 17 -16.52 -0.94 2.01
C LEU A 17 -16.73 -1.10 0.50
N PHE A 18 -16.48 -2.28 -0.06
CA PHE A 18 -16.77 -2.54 -1.47
C PHE A 18 -18.26 -2.38 -1.77
N GLU A 19 -19.12 -2.94 -0.93
CA GLU A 19 -20.58 -2.84 -1.05
C GLU A 19 -21.05 -1.38 -0.89
N ALA A 20 -20.56 -0.67 0.13
CA ALA A 20 -20.86 0.75 0.30
C ALA A 20 -20.45 1.58 -0.93
N SER A 21 -19.33 1.25 -1.58
CA SER A 21 -18.91 1.92 -2.81
C SER A 21 -19.80 1.53 -4.01
N HIS A 22 -20.29 0.29 -4.05
CA HIS A 22 -21.21 -0.19 -5.08
C HIS A 22 -22.55 0.54 -5.01
N LEU A 23 -23.10 0.68 -3.80
CA LEU A 23 -24.32 1.44 -3.50
C LEU A 23 -24.16 2.96 -3.63
N GLY A 24 -22.94 3.46 -3.86
CA GLY A 24 -22.67 4.90 -3.99
C GLY A 24 -22.63 5.67 -2.66
N ILE A 25 -22.64 4.97 -1.53
CA ILE A 25 -22.53 5.56 -0.18
C ILE A 25 -21.15 6.20 0.01
N VAL A 26 -20.09 5.53 -0.47
CA VAL A 26 -18.73 6.08 -0.51
C VAL A 26 -18.24 6.27 -1.95
N GLN A 27 -17.51 7.35 -2.19
CA GLN A 27 -17.05 7.69 -3.53
C GLN A 27 -15.78 6.92 -3.92
N LYS A 28 -15.86 6.21 -5.06
CA LYS A 28 -14.72 5.53 -5.68
C LYS A 28 -13.76 6.53 -6.32
N VAL A 29 -12.48 6.19 -6.30
CA VAL A 29 -11.43 6.81 -7.11
C VAL A 29 -11.65 6.51 -8.58
N ARG A 30 -11.84 7.56 -9.39
CA ARG A 30 -12.09 7.50 -10.84
C ARG A 30 -10.90 7.94 -11.70
N ARG A 31 -9.81 8.39 -11.08
CA ARG A 31 -8.57 8.82 -11.76
C ARG A 31 -7.38 8.68 -10.83
N ARG A 32 -6.17 8.74 -11.37
CA ARG A 32 -4.95 8.73 -10.55
C ARG A 32 -4.90 9.95 -9.62
N LEU A 33 -4.28 9.76 -8.45
CA LEU A 33 -4.00 10.85 -7.52
C LEU A 33 -3.05 11.88 -8.14
N HIS A 34 -3.38 13.15 -7.97
CA HIS A 34 -2.47 14.27 -8.21
C HIS A 34 -1.41 14.35 -7.11
N GLU A 35 -0.37 15.14 -7.35
CA GLU A 35 0.76 15.27 -6.42
C GLU A 35 0.32 15.75 -5.03
N LYS A 36 -0.58 16.75 -4.96
CA LYS A 36 -1.13 17.26 -3.69
C LYS A 36 -1.82 16.15 -2.89
N GLU A 37 -2.67 15.36 -3.55
CA GLU A 37 -3.41 14.27 -2.92
C GLU A 37 -2.48 13.15 -2.42
N ARG A 38 -1.36 12.90 -3.10
CA ARG A 38 -0.34 11.94 -2.65
C ARG A 38 0.37 12.41 -1.38
N LYS A 39 0.59 13.73 -1.23
CA LYS A 39 1.21 14.32 -0.04
C LYS A 39 0.29 14.25 1.19
N GLU A 40 -1.02 14.23 0.98
CA GLU A 40 -2.02 14.15 2.06
C GLU A 40 -2.22 12.73 2.64
N LEU A 41 -1.64 11.71 1.99
CA LEU A 41 -1.76 10.31 2.39
C LEU A 41 -1.24 10.07 3.81
N ARG A 42 -2.05 9.42 4.65
CA ARG A 42 -1.75 9.20 6.07
C ARG A 42 -2.29 7.85 6.56
N SER A 43 -1.96 7.50 7.80
CA SER A 43 -2.60 6.36 8.47
C SER A 43 -4.10 6.58 8.57
N GLY A 44 -4.87 5.55 8.26
CA GLY A 44 -6.33 5.56 8.14
C GLY A 44 -6.82 5.81 6.71
N SER A 45 -5.97 6.31 5.79
CA SER A 45 -6.41 6.59 4.43
C SER A 45 -6.78 5.32 3.67
N CYS A 46 -7.97 5.31 3.07
CA CYS A 46 -8.48 4.20 2.26
C CYS A 46 -9.00 4.69 0.91
N TYR A 47 -8.72 3.92 -0.14
CA TYR A 47 -9.09 4.23 -1.52
C TYR A 47 -9.68 3.00 -2.18
N ILE A 48 -10.85 3.16 -2.81
CA ILE A 48 -11.49 2.11 -3.60
C ILE A 48 -11.56 2.55 -5.05
N PHE A 49 -11.20 1.69 -5.99
CA PHE A 49 -11.38 1.96 -7.42
C PHE A 49 -11.79 0.70 -8.18
N SER A 50 -12.55 0.91 -9.26
CA SER A 50 -12.79 -0.10 -10.29
C SER A 50 -11.81 0.11 -11.44
N GLU A 51 -11.24 -0.97 -12.00
CA GLU A 51 -10.37 -0.85 -13.16
C GLU A 51 -11.10 -0.29 -14.39
N SER A 52 -12.35 -0.68 -14.62
CA SER A 52 -13.13 -0.26 -15.79
C SER A 52 -13.50 1.23 -15.71
N GLU A 53 -13.92 1.70 -14.53
CA GLU A 53 -14.34 3.10 -14.35
C GLU A 53 -13.15 4.07 -14.29
N SER A 54 -12.03 3.65 -13.70
CA SER A 54 -10.88 4.54 -13.42
C SER A 54 -9.72 4.41 -14.40
N GLY A 55 -9.64 3.29 -15.13
CA GLY A 55 -8.45 2.89 -15.90
C GLY A 55 -7.22 2.53 -15.05
N ILE A 56 -7.32 2.51 -13.72
CA ILE A 56 -6.21 2.20 -12.82
C ILE A 56 -6.11 0.69 -12.64
N LYS A 57 -5.05 0.07 -13.17
CA LYS A 57 -4.73 -1.35 -12.93
C LYS A 57 -3.73 -1.58 -11.78
N ARG A 58 -2.99 -0.54 -11.42
CA ARG A 58 -1.97 -0.55 -10.37
C ARG A 58 -1.98 0.77 -9.63
N TRP A 59 -2.13 0.69 -8.32
CA TRP A 59 -2.10 1.83 -7.44
C TRP A 59 -0.69 2.42 -7.34
N THR A 60 -0.59 3.74 -7.50
CA THR A 60 0.67 4.50 -7.46
C THR A 60 0.50 5.72 -6.56
N ASP A 61 1.14 5.69 -5.39
CA ASP A 61 1.06 6.72 -4.35
C ASP A 61 2.33 7.59 -4.28
N GLY A 62 3.37 7.26 -5.05
CA GLY A 62 4.64 8.00 -5.06
C GLY A 62 5.60 7.65 -3.92
N ARG A 63 5.26 6.68 -3.06
CA ARG A 63 6.13 6.20 -1.98
C ARG A 63 6.89 4.95 -2.38
N LEU A 64 8.00 4.68 -1.70
CA LEU A 64 8.77 3.45 -1.86
C LEU A 64 8.23 2.37 -0.94
N TRP A 65 8.02 1.17 -1.50
CA TRP A 65 7.41 0.05 -0.80
C TRP A 65 8.30 -1.19 -0.89
N SER A 66 8.25 -2.00 0.17
CA SER A 66 8.85 -3.33 0.20
C SER A 66 8.23 -4.25 -0.87
N PRO A 67 8.83 -5.42 -1.17
CA PRO A 67 8.08 -6.50 -1.81
C PRO A 67 6.85 -6.87 -0.96
N SER A 68 5.81 -7.38 -1.62
CA SER A 68 4.59 -7.81 -0.92
C SER A 68 4.85 -8.98 0.04
N ARG A 69 4.02 -9.04 1.07
CA ARG A 69 3.81 -10.21 1.93
C ARG A 69 2.32 -10.52 1.95
N ILE A 70 1.96 -11.78 2.06
CA ILE A 70 0.56 -12.21 2.16
C ILE A 70 0.18 -12.24 3.64
N LEU A 71 -0.98 -11.68 3.97
CA LEU A 71 -1.62 -11.78 5.28
C LEU A 71 -3.11 -12.01 5.08
N GLY A 72 -3.56 -13.26 5.21
CA GLY A 72 -4.91 -13.65 4.79
C GLY A 72 -5.15 -13.29 3.33
N ASN A 73 -6.22 -12.54 3.07
CA ASN A 73 -6.59 -12.07 1.72
C ASN A 73 -5.93 -10.74 1.32
N PHE A 74 -5.00 -10.21 2.14
CA PHE A 74 -4.32 -8.96 1.85
C PHE A 74 -2.89 -9.18 1.36
N LEU A 75 -2.46 -8.30 0.46
CA LEU A 75 -1.05 -8.03 0.23
C LEU A 75 -0.61 -6.86 1.10
N ILE A 76 0.49 -7.02 1.81
CA ILE A 76 1.06 -6.05 2.75
C ILE A 76 2.40 -5.55 2.24
N TYR A 77 2.63 -4.26 2.37
CA TYR A 77 3.85 -3.57 2.00
C TYR A 77 4.29 -2.66 3.15
N ARG A 78 5.59 -2.66 3.49
CA ARG A 78 6.19 -1.70 4.43
C ARG A 78 6.80 -0.54 3.66
N GLU A 79 6.63 0.68 4.15
CA GLU A 79 7.28 1.86 3.59
C GLU A 79 8.81 1.77 3.76
N VAL A 80 9.51 2.11 2.69
CA VAL A 80 10.97 1.98 2.57
C VAL A 80 11.58 3.37 2.45
N GLU A 81 12.61 3.63 3.25
CA GLU A 81 13.42 4.85 3.14
C GLU A 81 14.41 4.72 1.97
N LYS A 82 15.10 3.57 1.89
CA LYS A 82 16.13 3.32 0.88
C LYS A 82 16.05 1.91 0.33
N LYS A 83 16.09 1.80 -1.00
CA LYS A 83 16.27 0.52 -1.72
C LYS A 83 17.67 0.46 -2.32
N ILE A 84 18.39 -0.60 -2.00
CA ILE A 84 19.75 -0.85 -2.49
C ILE A 84 19.69 -2.01 -3.49
N SER A 85 20.18 -1.78 -4.71
CA SER A 85 20.14 -2.79 -5.77
C SER A 85 21.10 -3.95 -5.48
N LYS A 86 20.82 -5.13 -6.08
CA LYS A 86 21.65 -6.33 -5.93
C LYS A 86 23.12 -6.11 -6.31
N LYS A 87 23.37 -5.26 -7.32
CA LYS A 87 24.72 -4.95 -7.83
C LYS A 87 25.59 -4.26 -6.77
N ASN A 88 24.98 -3.55 -5.82
CA ASN A 88 25.68 -2.77 -4.79
C ASN A 88 25.68 -3.46 -3.41
N LEU A 89 25.34 -4.76 -3.34
CA LEU A 89 25.27 -5.49 -2.06
C LEU A 89 26.59 -5.53 -1.29
N LYS A 90 27.75 -5.53 -1.96
CA LYS A 90 29.06 -5.50 -1.29
C LYS A 90 29.30 -4.22 -0.46
N ALA A 91 28.61 -3.13 -0.78
CA ALA A 91 28.65 -1.88 -0.01
C ALA A 91 27.54 -1.80 1.07
N THR A 92 26.67 -2.81 1.18
CA THR A 92 25.52 -2.77 2.10
C THR A 92 25.86 -2.99 3.55
N ASP A 93 26.94 -3.73 3.86
CA ASP A 93 27.25 -4.06 5.24
C ASP A 93 27.67 -2.81 6.04
N LYS A 94 28.43 -1.88 5.43
CA LYS A 94 28.69 -0.54 5.99
C LYS A 94 27.43 0.34 6.08
N LEU A 95 26.46 0.12 5.20
CA LEU A 95 25.23 0.92 5.13
C LEU A 95 24.19 0.47 6.16
N PHE A 96 24.29 -0.77 6.64
CA PHE A 96 23.47 -1.33 7.72
C PHE A 96 24.17 -1.27 9.08
N GLU A 97 25.45 -0.92 9.12
CA GLU A 97 26.18 -0.65 10.35
C GLU A 97 25.46 0.44 11.15
N GLY A 98 25.09 0.11 12.40
CA GLY A 98 24.33 1.01 13.28
C GLY A 98 22.81 1.08 13.02
N ILE A 99 22.28 0.43 11.97
CA ILE A 99 20.83 0.37 11.74
C ILE A 99 20.26 -0.88 12.42
N PRO A 100 19.17 -0.75 13.22
CA PRO A 100 18.51 -1.91 13.82
C PRO A 100 18.11 -2.96 12.77
N SER A 101 18.40 -4.23 13.06
CA SER A 101 18.06 -5.35 12.15
C SER A 101 16.58 -5.40 11.78
N LYS A 102 15.68 -5.00 12.70
CA LYS A 102 14.22 -4.89 12.46
C LYS A 102 13.83 -3.89 11.35
N LEU A 103 14.71 -2.93 11.04
CA LEU A 103 14.55 -1.91 10.02
C LEU A 103 15.28 -2.24 8.72
N THR A 104 15.94 -3.40 8.61
CA THR A 104 16.60 -3.81 7.37
C THR A 104 16.06 -5.14 6.88
N ALA A 105 16.08 -5.34 5.56
CA ALA A 105 15.79 -6.63 4.96
C ALA A 105 16.61 -6.83 3.69
N LYS A 106 17.18 -8.03 3.52
CA LYS A 106 17.78 -8.47 2.25
C LYS A 106 16.79 -9.39 1.54
N GLY A 107 16.70 -9.29 0.21
CA GLY A 107 15.83 -10.13 -0.61
C GLY A 107 16.35 -10.27 -2.04
N SER A 108 15.63 -11.04 -2.85
CA SER A 108 16.04 -11.34 -4.24
C SER A 108 16.22 -10.09 -5.12
N LYS A 109 15.48 -9.02 -4.83
CA LYS A 109 15.51 -7.74 -5.55
C LYS A 109 16.46 -6.69 -4.96
N GLY A 110 17.28 -7.06 -3.97
CA GLY A 110 18.21 -6.18 -3.28
C GLY A 110 17.90 -6.07 -1.79
N ALA A 111 18.42 -5.01 -1.17
CA ALA A 111 18.25 -4.76 0.25
C ALA A 111 17.43 -3.49 0.51
N TYR A 112 16.75 -3.45 1.65
CA TYR A 112 15.75 -2.45 1.99
C TYR A 112 16.04 -1.91 3.39
N VAL A 113 16.01 -0.59 3.53
CA VAL A 113 15.93 0.10 4.83
C VAL A 113 14.51 0.59 5.00
N PHE A 114 13.80 0.05 5.98
CA PHE A 114 12.44 0.45 6.32
C PHE A 114 12.44 1.76 7.11
N LYS A 115 11.41 2.56 6.88
CA LYS A 115 11.20 3.77 7.66
C LYS A 115 10.68 3.40 9.05
N GLU A 116 11.31 3.90 10.11
CA GLU A 116 11.01 3.49 11.49
C GLU A 116 9.55 3.78 11.89
N LYS A 117 9.05 4.97 11.56
CA LYS A 117 7.64 5.37 11.69
C LYS A 117 6.93 5.40 10.34
N GLY A 118 7.22 4.40 9.51
CA GLY A 118 6.66 4.27 8.17
C GLY A 118 5.22 3.76 8.17
N LEU A 119 4.57 3.89 7.03
CA LEU A 119 3.26 3.29 6.79
C LEU A 119 3.39 1.81 6.39
N LEU A 120 2.37 1.05 6.76
CA LEU A 120 1.98 -0.19 6.10
C LEU A 120 0.91 0.14 5.06
N LYS A 121 1.06 -0.40 3.86
CA LYS A 121 -0.01 -0.44 2.86
C LYS A 121 -0.58 -1.85 2.80
N LYS A 122 -1.90 -1.98 2.94
CA LYS A 122 -2.62 -3.24 2.68
C LYS A 122 -3.44 -3.07 1.41
N THR A 123 -3.48 -4.10 0.59
CA THR A 123 -4.33 -4.14 -0.60
C THR A 123 -5.11 -5.44 -0.67
N ILE A 124 -6.36 -5.34 -1.10
CA ILE A 124 -7.22 -6.48 -1.42
C ILE A 124 -7.97 -6.16 -2.71
N SER A 125 -8.23 -7.19 -3.50
CA SER A 125 -9.00 -7.07 -4.75
C SER A 125 -10.15 -8.05 -4.73
N ALA A 126 -11.26 -7.68 -5.35
CA ALA A 126 -12.43 -8.52 -5.51
C ALA A 126 -13.03 -8.32 -6.91
N ILE A 127 -13.69 -9.36 -7.43
CA ILE A 127 -14.49 -9.26 -8.64
C ILE A 127 -15.94 -9.09 -8.21
N MET A 128 -16.58 -8.01 -8.64
CA MET A 128 -18.00 -7.72 -8.39
C MET A 128 -18.64 -7.27 -9.69
N ASN A 129 -19.81 -7.82 -10.03
CA ASN A 129 -20.50 -7.50 -11.30
C ASN A 129 -19.58 -7.61 -12.53
N ASN A 130 -18.73 -8.64 -12.54
CA ASN A 130 -17.72 -8.89 -13.59
C ASN A 130 -16.68 -7.77 -13.78
N GLN A 131 -16.49 -6.92 -12.77
CA GLN A 131 -15.49 -5.86 -12.76
C GLN A 131 -14.48 -6.08 -11.62
N GLN A 132 -13.22 -5.77 -11.89
CA GLN A 132 -12.15 -5.86 -10.89
C GLN A 132 -12.16 -4.59 -10.03
N HIS A 133 -12.41 -4.75 -8.73
CA HIS A 133 -12.34 -3.70 -7.73
C HIS A 133 -11.12 -3.90 -6.84
N HIS A 134 -10.58 -2.79 -6.38
CA HIS A 134 -9.39 -2.76 -5.53
C HIS A 134 -9.64 -1.83 -4.35
N LEU A 135 -9.25 -2.29 -3.16
CA LEU A 135 -9.15 -1.48 -1.94
C LEU A 135 -7.68 -1.37 -1.58
N VAL A 136 -7.23 -0.15 -1.32
CA VAL A 136 -5.91 0.17 -0.78
C VAL A 136 -6.09 0.94 0.51
N CYS A 137 -5.50 0.48 1.60
CA CYS A 137 -5.55 1.17 2.88
C CYS A 137 -4.17 1.29 3.52
N TYR A 138 -4.02 2.31 4.37
CA TYR A 138 -2.77 2.66 5.01
C TYR A 138 -2.92 2.67 6.53
N VAL A 139 -1.95 2.09 7.24
CA VAL A 139 -1.91 2.11 8.70
C VAL A 139 -0.49 2.34 9.18
N CYS A 140 -0.27 3.09 10.26
CA CYS A 140 1.04 3.22 10.86
C CYS A 140 1.59 1.84 11.28
N ASN A 141 2.86 1.60 10.99
CA ASN A 141 3.59 0.51 11.62
C ASN A 141 3.93 0.96 13.05
N LEU A 142 3.25 0.41 14.06
CA LEU A 142 3.59 0.61 15.47
C LEU A 142 4.95 -0.04 15.81
#